data_AF-A0A958BNQ4-F1
#
_entry.id   AF-A0A958BNQ4-F1
#
_cell.length_a   1.000
_cell.length_b   1.000
_cell.length_c   1.000
_cell.angle_alpha   90.00
_cell.angle_beta   90.00
_cell.angle_gamma   90.00
#
_symmetry.space_group_name_H-M   'P 1'
#
loop_
_entity.id
_entity.type
_entity.pdbx_description
1 polymer ?
#
loop_
_entity_poly.entity_id
_entity_poly.type
_entity_poly.pdbx_seq_one_letter_code
_entity_poly.pdbx_strand_id
1 'polypeptide(L)'
;MAYVVTHYCVDCRYTDCVEACPVEAFHQGPRMVYINPETCIDCDACVPACPVQAIFPEDEVPEKWKRFIEINATECENYDAVSEKIDPLPTAVTLEEQQKRESEGKLPEYP
;
A
#
# COMPACT_ATOMS: atom_id res chain seq x y z
N MET A 1 12.37 10.94 -3.36
CA MET A 1 11.27 10.24 -4.06
C MET A 1 10.47 9.56 -2.97
N ALA A 2 9.36 8.90 -3.28
CA ALA A 2 8.63 8.16 -2.26
C ALA A 2 8.20 6.81 -2.82
N TYR A 3 7.94 5.88 -1.89
CA TYR A 3 7.23 4.65 -2.21
C TYR A 3 5.73 4.89 -2.15
N VAL A 4 4.98 4.15 -2.95
CA VAL A 4 3.55 4.31 -3.14
C VAL A 4 2.85 2.97 -2.97
N VAL A 5 1.84 2.93 -2.10
CA VAL A 5 0.98 1.76 -1.95
C VAL A 5 -0.10 1.81 -3.03
N THR A 6 -0.18 0.75 -3.84
CA THR A 6 -1.06 0.66 -5.00
C THR A 6 -2.21 -0.32 -4.77
N HIS A 7 -2.93 -0.62 -5.85
CA HIS A 7 -4.27 -1.20 -5.78
C HIS A 7 -4.36 -2.55 -5.09
N TYR A 8 -3.31 -3.37 -5.15
CA TYR A 8 -3.31 -4.70 -4.53
C TYR A 8 -3.42 -4.66 -3.00
N CYS A 9 -3.16 -3.52 -2.36
CA CYS A 9 -3.37 -3.36 -0.92
C CYS A 9 -4.85 -3.19 -0.54
N VAL A 10 -5.69 -2.74 -1.48
CA VAL A 10 -7.12 -2.47 -1.24
C VAL A 10 -7.83 -3.75 -0.79
N ASP A 11 -8.51 -3.65 0.34
CA ASP A 11 -9.20 -4.75 1.03
C ASP A 11 -8.29 -5.88 1.53
N CYS A 12 -6.97 -5.71 1.48
CA CYS A 12 -6.02 -6.63 2.11
C CYS A 12 -5.49 -6.07 3.42
N ARG A 13 -4.86 -4.89 3.35
CA ARG A 13 -4.27 -4.17 4.50
C ARG A 13 -3.53 -5.10 5.48
N TYR A 14 -2.54 -5.83 4.96
CA TYR A 14 -1.72 -6.79 5.72
C TYR A 14 -0.83 -6.15 6.79
N THR A 15 -0.38 -4.92 6.55
CA THR A 15 0.49 -4.14 7.45
C THR A 15 1.89 -4.70 7.74
N ASP A 16 2.35 -5.78 7.12
CA ASP A 16 3.75 -6.25 7.25
C ASP A 16 4.81 -5.18 6.88
N CYS A 17 4.45 -4.26 5.97
CA CYS A 17 5.30 -3.15 5.56
C CYS A 17 5.55 -2.11 6.65
N VAL A 18 4.67 -2.00 7.66
CA VAL A 18 4.78 -0.96 8.70
C VAL A 18 5.93 -1.27 9.66
N GLU A 19 6.12 -2.55 10.02
CA GLU A 19 7.23 -3.02 10.85
C GLU A 19 8.59 -2.88 10.15
N ALA A 20 8.60 -2.94 8.82
CA ALA A 20 9.80 -2.78 8.02
C ALA A 20 10.22 -1.31 7.86
N CYS A 21 9.35 -0.34 8.18
CA CYS A 21 9.60 1.07 7.93
C CYS A 21 10.44 1.70 9.07
N PRO A 22 11.67 2.17 8.81
CA PRO A 22 12.55 2.73 9.85
C PRO A 22 12.14 4.14 10.32
N VAL A 23 11.22 4.79 9.59
CA VAL A 23 10.81 6.19 9.81
C VAL A 23 9.29 6.32 10.01
N GLU A 24 8.59 5.19 10.20
CA GLU A 24 7.15 5.17 10.50
C GLU A 24 6.29 5.98 9.51
N ALA A 25 6.60 5.91 8.21
CA ALA A 25 5.95 6.70 7.16
C ALA A 25 4.53 6.21 6.78
N PHE A 26 4.01 5.15 7.43
CA PHE A 26 2.74 4.54 7.08
C PHE A 26 1.57 5.11 7.89
N HIS A 27 0.45 5.31 7.23
CA HIS A 27 -0.81 5.79 7.80
C HIS A 27 -1.93 4.78 7.53
N GLN A 28 -2.76 4.50 8.54
CA GLN A 28 -3.73 3.41 8.47
C GLN A 28 -5.12 3.89 8.02
N GLY A 29 -5.47 3.60 6.76
CA GLY A 29 -6.82 3.74 6.26
C GLY A 29 -7.74 2.57 6.61
N PRO A 30 -9.05 2.69 6.32
CA PRO A 30 -10.02 1.61 6.53
C PRO A 30 -9.81 0.41 5.60
N ARG A 31 -9.35 0.64 4.36
CA ARG A 31 -9.24 -0.40 3.31
C ARG A 31 -7.81 -0.72 2.88
N MET A 32 -6.86 0.17 3.13
CA MET A 32 -5.44 0.00 2.80
C MET A 32 -4.59 0.89 3.72
N VAL A 33 -3.26 0.82 3.59
CA VAL A 33 -2.33 1.77 4.22
C VAL A 33 -1.82 2.76 3.18
N TYR A 34 -1.40 3.94 3.63
CA TYR A 34 -0.86 5.00 2.78
C TYR A 34 0.56 5.36 3.24
N ILE A 35 1.45 5.65 2.31
CA ILE A 35 2.80 6.15 2.62
C ILE A 35 2.79 7.67 2.51
N ASN A 36 3.27 8.34 3.56
CA ASN A 36 3.52 9.77 3.52
C ASN A 36 4.81 10.06 2.73
N PRO A 37 4.75 10.77 1.59
CA PRO A 37 5.91 11.03 0.75
C PRO A 37 6.94 11.96 1.42
N GLU A 38 6.52 12.83 2.34
CA GLU A 38 7.42 13.74 3.06
C GLU A 38 8.22 13.02 4.15
N THR A 39 7.67 11.95 4.72
CA THR A 39 8.34 11.12 5.73
C THR A 39 9.16 9.99 5.09
N CYS A 40 8.78 9.53 3.91
CA CYS A 40 9.48 8.45 3.20
C CYS A 40 10.93 8.84 2.86
N ILE A 41 11.88 7.93 3.10
CA ILE A 41 13.32 8.15 2.86
C ILE A 41 13.89 7.24 1.76
N ASP A 42 13.04 6.65 0.93
CA ASP A 42 13.43 5.79 -0.19
C ASP A 42 14.31 4.58 0.15
N CYS A 43 14.12 3.95 1.32
CA CYS A 43 15.00 2.87 1.79
C CYS A 43 14.70 1.45 1.25
N ASP A 44 13.63 1.27 0.46
CA ASP A 44 13.20 -0.01 -0.16
C ASP A 44 12.77 -1.14 0.79
N ALA A 45 12.92 -0.97 2.11
CA ALA A 45 12.63 -2.04 3.09
C ALA A 45 11.19 -2.58 3.05
N CYS A 46 10.22 -1.76 2.64
CA CYS A 46 8.81 -2.12 2.64
C CYS A 46 8.37 -2.95 1.42
N VAL A 47 9.10 -2.89 0.29
CA VAL A 47 8.73 -3.59 -0.95
C VAL A 47 8.71 -5.12 -0.77
N PRO A 48 9.79 -5.78 -0.30
CA PRO A 48 9.77 -7.23 -0.11
C PRO A 48 8.88 -7.67 1.06
N ALA A 49 8.52 -6.77 1.97
CA ALA A 49 7.67 -7.07 3.11
C ALA A 49 6.19 -7.22 2.73
N CYS A 50 5.74 -6.61 1.62
CA CYS A 50 4.34 -6.65 1.22
C CYS A 50 3.96 -8.02 0.62
N PRO A 51 3.07 -8.82 1.25
CA PRO A 51 2.74 -10.17 0.77
C PRO A 51 2.07 -10.18 -0.60
N VAL A 52 1.42 -9.07 -0.97
CA VAL A 52 0.70 -8.88 -2.24
C VAL A 52 1.44 -7.93 -3.18
N GLN A 53 2.71 -7.61 -2.93
CA GLN A 53 3.54 -6.79 -3.82
C GLN A 53 2.85 -5.49 -4.29
N ALA A 54 2.20 -4.80 -3.36
CA ALA A 54 1.43 -3.59 -3.66
C ALA A 54 2.27 -2.30 -3.65
N ILE A 55 3.56 -2.36 -3.29
CA ILE A 55 4.38 -1.17 -3.05
C ILE A 55 5.39 -1.01 -4.17
N PHE A 56 5.44 0.18 -4.75
CA PHE A 56 6.35 0.54 -5.86
C PHE A 56 7.02 1.88 -5.56
N PRO A 57 8.25 2.12 -6.03
CA PRO A 57 8.79 3.47 -6.09
C PRO A 57 7.94 4.31 -7.06
N GLU A 58 7.76 5.59 -6.77
CA GLU A 58 6.84 6.49 -7.48
C GLU A 58 7.00 6.48 -9.01
N ASP A 59 8.24 6.39 -9.50
CA ASP A 59 8.58 6.38 -10.93
C ASP A 59 8.34 5.04 -11.62
N GLU A 60 8.23 3.95 -10.86
CA GLU A 60 7.91 2.60 -11.38
C GLU A 60 6.45 2.20 -11.17
N VAL A 61 5.62 3.09 -10.60
CA VAL A 61 4.17 2.83 -10.46
C VAL A 61 3.56 2.56 -11.85
N PRO A 62 2.91 1.41 -12.07
CA PRO A 62 2.25 1.10 -13.33
C PRO A 62 1.24 2.18 -13.73
N GLU A 63 1.14 2.50 -15.02
CA GLU A 63 0.28 3.60 -15.53
C GLU A 63 -1.17 3.52 -15.00
N LYS A 64 -1.74 2.30 -14.98
CA LYS A 64 -3.08 2.00 -14.45
C LYS A 64 -3.30 2.38 -12.98
N TRP A 65 -2.23 2.54 -12.20
CA TRP A 65 -2.25 2.84 -10.78
C TRP A 65 -1.60 4.17 -10.43
N LYS A 66 -1.21 5.01 -11.40
CA LYS A 66 -0.59 6.32 -11.11
C LYS A 66 -1.43 7.23 -10.23
N ARG A 67 -2.75 7.12 -10.26
CA ARG A 67 -3.64 7.85 -9.34
C ARG A 67 -3.33 7.59 -7.85
N PHE A 68 -2.73 6.45 -7.51
CA PHE A 68 -2.38 6.12 -6.13
C PHE A 68 -1.26 7.01 -5.57
N ILE A 69 -0.46 7.68 -6.41
CA ILE A 69 0.57 8.63 -5.95
C ILE A 69 -0.10 9.77 -5.16
N GLU A 70 -1.09 10.42 -5.76
CA GLU A 70 -1.84 11.51 -5.13
C GLU A 70 -2.72 11.03 -3.97
N ILE A 71 -3.31 9.83 -4.09
CA ILE A 71 -4.11 9.22 -3.00
C ILE A 71 -3.23 9.00 -1.77
N ASN A 72 -2.01 8.47 -1.92
CA ASN A 72 -1.13 8.25 -0.77
C ASN A 72 -0.76 9.58 -0.10
N ALA A 73 -0.37 10.59 -0.89
CA ALA A 73 -0.01 11.91 -0.40
C ALA A 73 -1.16 12.65 0.30
N THR A 74 -2.40 12.45 -0.16
CA THR A 74 -3.57 13.12 0.41
C THR A 74 -4.12 12.36 1.61
N GLU A 75 -4.31 11.04 1.47
CA GLU A 75 -4.94 10.24 2.52
C GLU A 75 -4.03 10.05 3.73
N CYS A 76 -2.70 10.14 3.60
CA CYS A 76 -1.83 10.10 4.77
C CYS A 76 -2.06 11.28 5.73
N GLU A 77 -2.60 12.40 5.27
CA GLU A 77 -2.97 13.52 6.15
C GLU A 77 -4.28 13.29 6.91
N ASN A 78 -5.12 12.35 6.44
CA ASN A 78 -6.44 12.07 6.97
C ASN A 78 -6.48 10.93 8.00
N TYR A 79 -5.42 10.13 8.11
CA TYR A 79 -5.36 8.97 9.00
C TYR A 79 -4.14 8.99 9.92
N ASP A 80 -4.26 8.30 11.05
CA ASP A 80 -3.19 8.18 12.03
C ASP A 80 -2.02 7.35 11.49
N ALA A 81 -0.82 7.72 11.92
CA ALA A 81 0.38 6.93 11.66
C ALA A 81 0.28 5.55 12.35
N VAL A 82 0.82 4.53 11.71
CA VAL A 82 0.87 3.15 12.20
C VAL A 82 2.29 2.62 12.13
N SER A 83 2.78 2.12 13.25
CA SER A 83 4.15 1.58 13.40
C SER A 83 4.17 0.11 13.82
N GLU A 84 3.01 -0.47 14.15
CA GLU A 84 2.89 -1.87 14.57
C GLU A 84 2.00 -2.66 13.61
N LYS A 85 2.34 -3.94 13.42
CA LYS A 85 1.54 -4.87 12.62
C LYS A 85 0.20 -5.13 13.28
N ILE A 86 -0.85 -5.08 12.46
CA ILE A 86 -2.24 -5.37 12.82
C ILE A 86 -2.72 -6.53 11.94
N ASP A 87 -3.69 -7.29 12.44
CA ASP A 87 -4.29 -8.36 11.66
C ASP A 87 -4.84 -7.84 10.31
N PRO A 88 -4.63 -8.59 9.21
CA PRO A 88 -5.15 -8.24 7.90
C PRO A 88 -6.68 -8.16 7.91
N LEU A 89 -7.24 -7.46 6.93
CA LEU A 89 -8.69 -7.43 6.77
C LEU A 89 -9.24 -8.83 6.48
N PRO A 90 -10.47 -9.18 6.90
CA PRO A 90 -11.09 -10.47 6.59
C PRO A 90 -11.22 -10.76 5.09
N THR A 91 -11.12 -9.72 4.27
CA THR A 91 -11.18 -9.74 2.80
C THR A 91 -9.81 -9.95 2.14
N ALA A 92 -8.74 -10.01 2.93
CA ALA A 92 -7.38 -10.17 2.44
C ALA A 92 -7.20 -11.50 1.70
N VAL A 93 -6.43 -11.44 0.63
CA VAL A 93 -6.21 -12.53 -0.30
C VAL A 93 -4.75 -12.62 -0.70
N THR A 94 -4.33 -13.79 -1.20
CA THR A 94 -2.95 -14.01 -1.60
C THR A 94 -2.59 -13.22 -2.86
N LEU A 95 -1.29 -13.13 -3.17
CA LEU A 95 -0.80 -12.50 -4.39
C LEU A 95 -1.37 -13.18 -5.65
N GLU A 96 -1.44 -14.51 -5.67
CA GLU A 96 -2.00 -15.27 -6.80
C GLU A 96 -3.48 -14.92 -7.01
N GLU A 97 -4.22 -14.71 -5.93
CA GLU A 97 -5.63 -14.31 -5.98
C GLU A 97 -5.79 -12.87 -6.47
N GLN A 98 -4.91 -11.93 -6.08
CA GLN A 98 -4.89 -10.56 -6.62
C GLN A 98 -4.60 -10.55 -8.12
N GLN A 99 -3.58 -11.29 -8.56
CA GLN A 99 -3.24 -11.41 -9.97
C GLN A 99 -4.39 -12.03 -10.78
N LYS A 100 -5.07 -13.02 -10.21
CA LYS A 100 -6.28 -13.60 -10.81
C LYS A 100 -7.40 -12.57 -10.92
N ARG A 101 -7.70 -11.82 -9.85
CA ARG A 101 -8.70 -10.74 -9.86
C ARG A 101 -8.38 -9.70 -10.92
N GLU A 102 -7.12 -9.32 -11.05
CA GLU A 102 -6.67 -8.42 -12.11
C GLU A 102 -6.91 -8.98 -13.51
N SER A 103 -6.50 -10.24 -13.76
CA SER A 103 -6.69 -10.87 -15.07
C SER A 103 -8.16 -11.00 -15.47
N GLU A 104 -9.06 -11.09 -14.49
CA GLU A 104 -10.51 -11.14 -14.67
C GLU A 104 -11.18 -9.75 -14.66
N GLY A 105 -10.43 -8.67 -14.44
CA GLY A 105 -10.97 -7.31 -14.31
C GLY A 105 -11.85 -7.10 -13.07
N LYS A 106 -11.62 -7.87 -12.01
CA LYS A 106 -12.40 -7.91 -10.75
C LYS A 106 -11.62 -7.38 -9.55
N LEU A 107 -10.67 -6.47 -9.77
CA LEU A 107 -10.03 -5.79 -8.65
C LEU A 107 -11.08 -4.96 -7.89
N PRO A 108 -10.98 -4.89 -6.55
CA PRO A 108 -11.95 -4.16 -5.74
C PRO A 108 -11.92 -2.68 -6.12
N GLU A 109 -13.07 -2.06 -6.38
CA GLU A 109 -13.10 -0.63 -6.69
C GLU A 109 -12.58 0.20 -5.50
N TYR A 110 -11.71 1.16 -5.81
CA TYR A 110 -11.26 2.19 -4.87
C TYR A 110 -11.83 3.54 -5.32
N PRO A 111 -12.61 4.21 -4.45
CA PRO A 111 -13.34 5.44 -4.77
C PRO A 111 -12.41 6.59 -5.16
#